data_AF-A0A8H3VLV1-F1
#
_entry.id   AF-A0A8H3VLV1-F1
#
_cell.length_a   1.000
_cell.length_b   1.000
_cell.length_c   1.000
_cell.angle_alpha   90.00
_cell.angle_beta   90.00
_cell.angle_gamma   90.00
#
_symmetry.space_group_name_H-M   'P 1'
#
loop_
_entity.id
_entity.type
_entity.pdbx_description
1 polymer ?
#
loop_
_entity_poly.entity_id
_entity_poly.type
_entity_poly.pdbx_seq_one_letter_code
_entity_poly.pdbx_strand_id
1 'polypeptide(L)'
;MNFVTAPLIADLFLLAISAIGRAEVKAGTIGADNISPIDIMVFFLSLAYIAISIDASGLVRYLAFKVLLWGGDNGHRLFFYLYTFFFTLTACIGNDPVILSGTAFLAYMTRVSKNIMHPRAWIHSQFAIANIGSAILVSSNPTNLVLAGAFEIPFINYSANMILPVVFTAIILFPFLLYVVFNNKDLIPTQITMEQLSEDARKEAPVNPNIPHARGAADEEERSDIDDGVGEESKKLSLQEIMHPFLDKKGAAAGGIIMAVTLVTVLALNAASEKIGKHPVFYVTLPASVLCFCWDVAYGWRHRETTRLIARKGLQAVEEARERRQARERQASQAVLDSRGSVKGEKSPVQSPATPDSLHKRMSGDKDIEAGGSPVQAAHPAREHLKSDAKSAGDMYEKRQISQEFTGLRPKPKRTLATVLAERYRWSQVTFPTATAVASHLPYALVPFAFSMFILVEGLVKNGWVPVFAHGWDHWVTKTGTIGAIGGMAFLSVILCNFAGTNIGTTILLCRMLQAWQHLRHTHNTPISDRTFWGTVYSMAIGVNYGAFSAAFSASLAGLLWRDILARKHIHVHGSEFARVNLPVIAISMVVGCVVLVVQVYIVRGEGAYDGRF
;
A
#
# COMPACT_ATOMS: atom_id res chain seq x y z
N MET A 1 -4.60 -11.12 -15.08
CA MET A 1 -3.14 -11.04 -14.80
C MET A 1 -2.91 -10.13 -13.60
N ASN A 2 -1.75 -10.21 -12.95
CA ASN A 2 -1.34 -9.20 -11.97
C ASN A 2 -0.54 -8.09 -12.68
N PHE A 3 -0.24 -7.02 -11.96
CA PHE A 3 0.41 -5.84 -12.53
C PHE A 3 1.81 -6.11 -13.09
N VAL A 4 2.53 -7.07 -12.51
CA VAL A 4 3.89 -7.46 -12.92
C VAL A 4 3.89 -8.36 -14.15
N THR A 5 2.94 -9.31 -14.21
CA THR A 5 2.90 -10.29 -15.31
C THR A 5 2.32 -9.74 -16.60
N ALA A 6 1.52 -8.66 -16.55
CA ALA A 6 0.91 -8.12 -17.76
C ALA A 6 1.93 -7.54 -18.78
N PRO A 7 2.87 -6.65 -18.40
CA PRO A 7 3.92 -6.19 -19.31
C PRO A 7 4.83 -7.32 -19.80
N LEU A 8 5.23 -8.23 -18.90
CA LEU A 8 6.09 -9.36 -19.25
C LEU A 8 5.44 -10.30 -20.28
N ILE A 9 4.13 -10.57 -20.16
CA ILE A 9 3.40 -11.36 -21.16
C ILE A 9 3.31 -10.62 -22.49
N ALA A 10 3.17 -9.29 -22.48
CA ALA A 10 3.20 -8.48 -23.69
C ALA A 10 4.58 -8.51 -24.36
N ASP A 11 5.69 -8.39 -23.62
CA ASP A 11 7.05 -8.54 -24.18
C ASP A 11 7.26 -9.92 -24.80
N LEU A 12 6.89 -10.99 -24.09
CA LEU A 12 7.01 -12.36 -24.59
C LEU A 12 6.18 -12.60 -25.85
N PHE A 13 5.00 -12.00 -25.94
CA PHE A 13 4.18 -12.02 -27.14
C PHE A 13 4.82 -11.23 -28.30
N LEU A 14 5.31 -10.01 -28.03
CA LEU A 14 5.99 -9.17 -29.03
C LEU A 14 7.30 -9.80 -29.54
N LEU A 15 8.02 -10.53 -28.69
CA LEU A 15 9.18 -11.35 -29.06
C LEU A 15 8.75 -12.53 -29.95
N ALA A 16 7.67 -13.24 -29.58
CA ALA A 16 7.17 -14.38 -30.34
C ALA A 16 6.71 -13.99 -31.76
N ILE A 17 6.11 -12.81 -31.95
CA ILE A 17 5.77 -12.27 -33.28
C ILE A 17 6.91 -11.49 -33.95
N SER A 18 8.12 -11.47 -33.36
CA SER A 18 9.30 -10.76 -33.85
C SER A 18 9.17 -9.23 -34.01
N ALA A 19 8.16 -8.61 -33.38
CA ALA A 19 7.98 -7.17 -33.37
C ALA A 19 9.12 -6.48 -32.59
N ILE A 20 9.54 -7.07 -31.48
CA ILE A 20 10.76 -6.69 -30.73
C ILE A 20 11.79 -7.82 -30.79
N GLY A 21 13.05 -7.50 -30.52
CA GLY A 21 14.16 -8.44 -30.57
C GLY A 21 15.28 -8.08 -29.59
N ARG A 22 16.48 -8.59 -29.87
CA ARG A 22 17.62 -8.49 -28.93
C ARG A 22 18.08 -7.04 -28.68
N ALA A 23 17.89 -6.14 -29.64
CA ALA A 23 18.29 -4.74 -29.50
C ALA A 23 17.40 -4.01 -28.49
N GLU A 24 16.08 -4.16 -28.61
CA GLU A 24 15.08 -3.52 -27.76
C GLU A 24 15.13 -4.11 -26.34
N VAL A 25 15.31 -5.44 -26.21
CA VAL A 25 15.53 -6.08 -24.91
C VAL A 25 16.81 -5.58 -24.24
N LYS A 26 17.90 -5.37 -25.00
CA LYS A 26 19.15 -4.81 -24.47
C LYS A 26 18.98 -3.34 -24.06
N ALA A 27 18.34 -2.53 -24.87
CA ALA A 27 18.06 -1.12 -24.59
C ALA A 27 17.18 -0.97 -23.34
N GLY A 28 16.11 -1.77 -23.23
CA GLY A 28 15.18 -1.75 -22.10
C GLY A 28 15.71 -2.38 -20.80
N THR A 29 16.90 -2.99 -20.80
CA THR A 29 17.52 -3.58 -19.60
C THR A 29 18.83 -2.88 -19.21
N ILE A 30 19.74 -2.68 -20.16
CA ILE A 30 21.05 -2.05 -19.94
C ILE A 30 20.95 -0.54 -20.14
N GLY A 31 20.30 -0.07 -21.21
CA GLY A 31 20.05 1.35 -21.46
C GLY A 31 20.21 1.81 -22.91
N ALA A 32 19.61 2.96 -23.20
CA ALA A 32 19.72 3.73 -24.45
C ALA A 32 19.35 5.21 -24.21
N ASP A 33 19.94 6.13 -24.97
CA ASP A 33 19.75 7.59 -24.92
C ASP A 33 19.65 8.18 -23.50
N ASN A 34 20.74 8.01 -22.75
CA ASN A 34 20.96 8.49 -21.37
C ASN A 34 20.03 7.88 -20.30
N ILE A 35 19.16 6.93 -20.66
CA ILE A 35 18.36 6.17 -19.70
C ILE A 35 18.99 4.79 -19.51
N SER A 36 19.42 4.49 -18.28
CA SER A 36 20.00 3.19 -17.87
C SER A 36 19.08 2.50 -16.86
N PRO A 37 18.17 1.61 -17.30
CA PRO A 37 17.18 0.97 -16.42
C PRO A 37 17.80 0.23 -15.24
N ILE A 38 18.93 -0.46 -15.46
CA ILE A 38 19.62 -1.20 -14.40
C ILE A 38 20.17 -0.27 -13.32
N ASP A 39 20.80 0.85 -13.68
CA ASP A 39 21.37 1.79 -12.72
C ASP A 39 20.26 2.45 -11.88
N ILE A 40 19.14 2.78 -12.53
CA ILE A 40 17.93 3.35 -11.91
C ILE A 40 17.33 2.36 -10.90
N MET A 41 17.20 1.08 -11.26
CA MET A 41 16.67 0.04 -10.38
C MET A 41 17.61 -0.28 -9.20
N VAL A 42 18.92 -0.35 -9.41
CA VAL A 42 19.90 -0.59 -8.33
C VAL A 42 19.94 0.59 -7.37
N PHE A 43 19.99 1.83 -7.88
CA PHE A 43 19.91 3.05 -7.05
C PHE A 43 18.64 3.05 -6.20
N PHE A 44 17.48 2.83 -6.83
CA PHE A 44 16.19 2.89 -6.14
C PHE A 44 16.05 1.81 -5.08
N LEU A 45 16.35 0.54 -5.38
CA LEU A 45 16.28 -0.54 -4.39
C LEU A 45 17.25 -0.32 -3.21
N SER A 46 18.42 0.27 -3.47
CA SER A 46 19.40 0.57 -2.43
C SER A 46 18.88 1.66 -1.46
N LEU A 47 18.32 2.76 -1.99
CA LEU A 47 17.70 3.78 -1.13
C LEU A 47 16.44 3.26 -0.44
N ALA A 48 15.59 2.50 -1.14
CA ALA A 48 14.40 1.88 -0.56
C ALA A 48 14.77 0.96 0.61
N TYR A 49 15.88 0.19 0.52
CA TYR A 49 16.37 -0.61 1.65
C TYR A 49 16.65 0.26 2.89
N ILE A 50 17.42 1.34 2.73
CA ILE A 50 17.77 2.23 3.85
C ILE A 50 16.51 2.91 4.41
N ALA A 51 15.62 3.39 3.54
CA ALA A 51 14.39 4.07 3.92
C ALA A 51 13.42 3.15 4.67
N ILE A 52 13.25 1.90 4.22
CA ILE A 52 12.41 0.89 4.88
C ILE A 52 13.11 0.36 6.16
N SER A 53 14.43 0.34 6.25
CA SER A 53 15.15 0.00 7.50
C SER A 53 14.90 1.06 8.59
N ILE A 54 14.94 2.35 8.23
CA ILE A 54 14.52 3.45 9.11
C ILE A 54 13.06 3.27 9.56
N ASP A 55 12.16 2.87 8.67
CA ASP A 55 10.76 2.62 9.02
C ASP A 55 10.56 1.41 9.95
N ALA A 56 11.28 0.32 9.66
CA ALA A 56 11.29 -0.90 10.46
C ALA A 56 11.84 -0.64 11.88
N SER A 57 12.75 0.31 12.06
CA SER A 57 13.19 0.76 13.40
C SER A 57 12.06 1.39 14.23
N GLY A 58 10.96 1.80 13.59
CA GLY A 58 9.78 2.43 14.22
C GLY A 58 9.84 3.97 14.29
N LEU A 59 10.89 4.60 13.75
CA LEU A 59 11.08 6.05 13.80
C LEU A 59 9.89 6.85 13.26
N VAL A 60 9.35 6.47 12.10
CA VAL A 60 8.21 7.16 11.47
C VAL A 60 6.98 7.13 12.38
N ARG A 61 6.65 5.97 12.96
CA ARG A 61 5.50 5.78 13.86
C ARG A 61 5.67 6.50 15.19
N TYR A 62 6.89 6.48 15.76
CA TYR A 62 7.22 7.25 16.95
C TYR A 62 7.07 8.76 16.73
N LEU A 63 7.54 9.28 15.59
CA LEU A 63 7.41 10.70 15.25
C LEU A 63 5.94 11.08 14.98
N ALA A 64 5.18 10.26 14.25
CA ALA A 64 3.76 10.47 14.03
C ALA A 64 2.98 10.52 15.36
N PHE A 65 3.31 9.64 16.32
CA PHE A 65 2.75 9.69 17.67
C PHE A 65 3.14 10.95 18.45
N LYS A 66 4.38 11.44 18.31
CA LYS A 66 4.77 12.73 18.91
C LYS A 66 3.99 13.91 18.33
N VAL A 67 3.75 13.90 17.02
CA VAL A 67 2.91 14.90 16.34
C VAL A 67 1.45 14.82 16.80
N LEU A 68 0.92 13.61 17.04
CA LEU A 68 -0.39 13.39 17.64
C LEU A 68 -0.51 14.03 19.03
N LEU A 69 0.47 13.79 19.91
CA LEU A 69 0.52 14.41 21.25
C LEU A 69 0.64 15.94 21.19
N TRP A 70 1.27 16.51 20.16
CA TRP A 70 1.37 17.97 19.98
C TRP A 70 0.11 18.61 19.39
N GLY A 71 -0.67 17.88 18.59
CA GLY A 71 -1.98 18.33 18.10
C GLY A 71 -2.98 18.51 19.23
N GLY A 72 -2.90 17.63 20.24
CA GLY A 72 -3.84 17.60 21.36
C GLY A 72 -5.27 17.38 20.89
N ASP A 73 -6.23 17.90 21.65
CA ASP A 73 -7.64 17.61 21.42
C ASP A 73 -8.27 18.39 20.27
N ASN A 74 -7.54 19.26 19.55
CA ASN A 74 -8.09 20.06 18.44
C ASN A 74 -7.87 19.34 17.09
N GLY A 75 -8.95 18.89 16.46
CA GLY A 75 -8.86 18.05 15.26
C GLY A 75 -8.38 18.76 14.00
N HIS A 76 -8.71 20.04 13.82
CA HIS A 76 -8.20 20.83 12.69
C HIS A 76 -6.70 21.11 12.83
N ARG A 77 -6.25 21.39 14.06
CA ARG A 77 -4.83 21.56 14.40
C ARG A 77 -4.04 20.26 14.22
N LEU A 78 -4.59 19.14 14.68
CA LEU A 78 -3.98 17.81 14.48
C LEU A 78 -3.89 17.46 12.99
N PHE A 79 -4.95 17.71 12.22
CA PHE A 79 -4.98 17.48 10.77
C PHE A 79 -3.90 18.30 10.06
N PHE A 80 -3.75 19.58 10.40
CA PHE A 80 -2.64 20.41 9.92
C PHE A 80 -1.27 19.84 10.29
N TYR A 81 -1.05 19.48 11.55
CA TYR A 81 0.25 18.97 12.00
C TYR A 81 0.63 17.64 11.36
N LEU A 82 -0.30 16.69 11.22
CA LEU A 82 -0.03 15.43 10.54
C LEU A 82 0.16 15.63 9.03
N TYR A 83 -0.61 16.52 8.39
CA TYR A 83 -0.42 16.88 6.98
C TYR A 83 0.98 17.47 6.73
N THR A 84 1.40 18.47 7.51
CA THR A 84 2.73 19.09 7.40
C THR A 84 3.83 18.09 7.74
N PHE A 85 3.65 17.24 8.75
CA PHE A 85 4.60 16.18 9.10
C PHE A 85 4.83 15.20 7.94
N PHE A 86 3.76 14.67 7.33
CA PHE A 86 3.89 13.76 6.21
C PHE A 86 4.49 14.43 4.96
N PHE A 87 4.13 15.69 4.67
CA PHE A 87 4.76 16.47 3.61
C PHE A 87 6.28 16.58 3.80
N THR A 88 6.71 17.07 4.97
CA THR A 88 8.13 17.29 5.28
C THR A 88 8.91 15.98 5.30
N LEU A 89 8.35 14.92 5.88
CA LEU A 89 9.00 13.61 5.95
C LEU A 89 9.21 13.02 4.55
N THR A 90 8.19 13.09 3.68
CA THR A 90 8.31 12.59 2.31
C THR A 90 9.25 13.46 1.45
N ALA A 91 9.24 14.78 1.62
CA ALA A 91 10.18 15.68 0.94
C ALA A 91 11.65 15.36 1.24
N CYS A 92 11.95 14.75 2.39
CA CYS A 92 13.32 14.40 2.80
C CYS A 92 13.71 12.93 2.56
N ILE A 93 12.79 11.97 2.72
CA ILE A 93 13.12 10.52 2.77
C ILE A 93 12.47 9.72 1.62
N GLY A 94 11.46 10.28 0.94
CA GLY A 94 10.67 9.59 -0.09
C GLY A 94 9.27 9.16 0.39
N ASN A 95 8.43 8.72 -0.54
CA ASN A 95 7.02 8.40 -0.27
C ASN A 95 6.81 7.02 0.36
N ASP A 96 7.59 6.00 -0.02
CA ASP A 96 7.34 4.61 0.38
C ASP A 96 7.26 4.39 1.90
N PRO A 97 8.22 4.84 2.76
CA PRO A 97 8.12 4.69 4.21
C PRO A 97 6.91 5.41 4.80
N VAL A 98 6.57 6.56 4.22
CA VAL A 98 5.50 7.43 4.72
C VAL A 98 4.13 6.85 4.38
N ILE A 99 3.99 6.22 3.21
CA ILE A 99 2.78 5.48 2.84
C ILE A 99 2.67 4.17 3.62
N LEU A 100 3.77 3.42 3.82
CA LEU A 100 3.78 2.20 4.64
C LEU A 100 3.32 2.45 6.09
N SER A 101 4.06 3.27 6.83
CA SER A 101 3.77 3.53 8.24
C SER A 101 2.66 4.55 8.47
N GLY A 102 2.56 5.59 7.64
CA GLY A 102 1.55 6.65 7.80
C GLY A 102 0.13 6.14 7.56
N THR A 103 -0.09 5.34 6.51
CA THR A 103 -1.41 4.71 6.25
C THR A 103 -1.83 3.83 7.41
N ALA A 104 -0.94 2.97 7.92
CA ALA A 104 -1.22 2.09 9.04
C ALA A 104 -1.50 2.88 10.33
N PHE A 105 -0.68 3.88 10.65
CA PHE A 105 -0.86 4.75 11.81
C PHE A 105 -2.20 5.49 11.78
N LEU A 106 -2.57 6.08 10.65
CA LEU A 106 -3.84 6.81 10.50
C LEU A 106 -5.06 5.87 10.53
N ALA A 107 -4.98 4.69 9.91
CA ALA A 107 -6.02 3.67 10.00
C ALA A 107 -6.32 3.29 11.46
N TYR A 108 -5.28 3.13 12.28
CA TYR A 108 -5.46 2.88 13.71
C TYR A 108 -5.94 4.13 14.48
N MET A 109 -5.35 5.31 14.25
CA MET A 109 -5.71 6.56 14.96
C MET A 109 -7.19 6.92 14.78
N THR A 110 -7.71 6.73 13.57
CA THR A 110 -9.12 6.98 13.24
C THR A 110 -10.06 5.94 13.84
N ARG A 111 -9.63 4.68 14.01
CA ARG A 111 -10.42 3.59 14.63
C ARG A 111 -10.59 3.74 16.16
N VAL A 112 -9.62 4.37 16.83
CA VAL A 112 -9.65 4.60 18.31
C VAL A 112 -10.22 5.97 18.70
N SER A 113 -10.51 6.83 17.73
CA SER A 113 -11.21 8.09 17.95
C SER A 113 -12.72 7.85 18.08
N LYS A 114 -13.36 8.41 19.10
CA LYS A 114 -14.80 8.21 19.34
C LYS A 114 -15.70 9.01 18.39
N ASN A 115 -15.15 9.97 17.65
CA ASN A 115 -15.92 10.94 16.87
C ASN A 115 -15.43 11.16 15.43
N ILE A 116 -14.48 10.33 14.95
CA ILE A 116 -14.17 10.22 13.52
C ILE A 116 -15.00 9.06 12.95
N MET A 117 -16.05 9.37 12.20
CA MET A 117 -16.94 8.35 11.62
C MET A 117 -16.29 7.58 10.48
N HIS A 118 -15.31 8.17 9.78
CA HIS A 118 -14.62 7.50 8.68
C HIS A 118 -13.18 7.99 8.50
N PRO A 119 -12.19 7.10 8.28
CA PRO A 119 -10.78 7.45 8.01
C PRO A 119 -10.52 8.30 6.76
N ARG A 120 -11.55 8.64 5.97
CA ARG A 120 -11.44 9.09 4.57
C ARG A 120 -10.53 10.30 4.42
N ALA A 121 -10.80 11.36 5.18
CA ALA A 121 -10.06 12.61 5.08
C ALA A 121 -8.56 12.43 5.37
N TRP A 122 -8.25 11.79 6.49
CA TRP A 122 -6.88 11.58 6.98
C TRP A 122 -6.05 10.78 5.99
N ILE A 123 -6.55 9.62 5.56
CA ILE A 123 -5.78 8.66 4.78
C ILE A 123 -5.62 9.12 3.31
N HIS A 124 -6.65 9.70 2.69
CA HIS A 124 -6.51 10.27 1.35
C HIS A 124 -5.59 11.50 1.34
N SER A 125 -5.65 12.35 2.36
CA SER A 125 -4.76 13.52 2.47
C SER A 125 -3.29 13.11 2.63
N GLN A 126 -3.01 12.10 3.45
CA GLN A 126 -1.67 11.53 3.61
C GLN A 126 -1.15 10.96 2.28
N PHE A 127 -1.98 10.20 1.56
CA PHE A 127 -1.61 9.61 0.29
C PHE A 127 -1.35 10.66 -0.81
N ALA A 128 -2.19 11.69 -0.90
CA ALA A 128 -1.97 12.81 -1.80
C ALA A 128 -0.68 13.56 -1.45
N ILE A 129 -0.50 13.97 -0.19
CA ILE A 129 0.62 14.83 0.20
C ILE A 129 1.98 14.11 0.14
N ALA A 130 2.02 12.78 0.35
CA ALA A 130 3.22 11.99 0.13
C ALA A 130 3.62 11.96 -1.36
N ASN A 131 2.68 11.73 -2.27
CA ASN A 131 2.98 11.74 -3.70
C ASN A 131 3.27 13.16 -4.25
N ILE A 132 2.72 14.21 -3.62
CA ILE A 132 3.08 15.60 -3.91
C ILE A 132 4.51 15.90 -3.43
N GLY A 133 4.84 15.58 -2.18
CA GLY A 133 6.16 15.84 -1.60
C GLY A 133 7.31 15.08 -2.26
N SER A 134 7.06 13.88 -2.80
CA SER A 134 8.10 13.08 -3.46
C SER A 134 8.58 13.69 -4.78
N ALA A 135 7.87 14.67 -5.34
CA ALA A 135 8.28 15.41 -6.53
C ALA A 135 9.47 16.37 -6.30
N ILE A 136 9.88 16.63 -5.04
CA ILE A 136 10.96 17.59 -4.74
C ILE A 136 12.35 17.00 -5.04
N LEU A 137 12.64 15.78 -4.59
CA LEU A 137 13.96 15.18 -4.75
C LEU A 137 13.98 14.10 -5.82
N VAL A 138 15.04 14.06 -6.63
CA VAL A 138 15.27 12.99 -7.62
C VAL A 138 15.33 11.61 -6.97
N SER A 139 15.86 11.52 -5.74
CA SER A 139 15.96 10.29 -4.97
C SER A 139 14.65 9.75 -4.42
N SER A 140 13.58 10.56 -4.35
CA SER A 140 12.35 10.23 -3.63
C SER A 140 11.35 9.37 -4.42
N ASN A 141 11.54 9.20 -5.73
CA ASN A 141 10.63 8.46 -6.61
C ASN A 141 11.37 7.96 -7.87
N PRO A 142 11.20 6.69 -8.32
CA PRO A 142 11.82 6.20 -9.56
C PRO A 142 11.54 7.07 -10.78
N THR A 143 10.34 7.67 -10.87
CA THR A 143 9.95 8.55 -11.98
C THR A 143 10.89 9.75 -12.12
N ASN A 144 11.23 10.40 -11.01
CA ASN A 144 12.13 11.55 -11.01
C ASN A 144 13.52 11.17 -11.52
N LEU A 145 14.00 9.96 -11.19
CA LEU A 145 15.30 9.45 -11.61
C LEU A 145 15.32 9.09 -13.10
N VAL A 146 14.25 8.51 -13.64
CA VAL A 146 14.09 8.29 -15.10
C VAL A 146 14.13 9.63 -15.84
N LEU A 147 13.39 10.62 -15.35
CA LEU A 147 13.32 11.95 -15.95
C LEU A 147 14.66 12.69 -15.86
N ALA A 148 15.30 12.70 -14.68
CA ALA A 148 16.61 13.32 -14.49
C ALA A 148 17.70 12.65 -15.33
N GLY A 149 17.67 11.32 -15.52
CA GLY A 149 18.56 10.62 -16.45
C GLY A 149 18.31 11.00 -17.91
N ALA A 150 17.05 10.95 -18.36
CA ALA A 150 16.67 11.19 -19.76
C ALA A 150 17.09 12.56 -20.32
N PHE A 151 17.08 13.60 -19.47
CA PHE A 151 17.50 14.96 -19.84
C PHE A 151 18.80 15.40 -19.15
N GLU A 152 19.51 14.48 -18.51
CA GLU A 152 20.78 14.71 -17.81
C GLU A 152 20.75 15.84 -16.75
N ILE A 153 19.64 15.93 -16.02
CA ILE A 153 19.36 17.01 -15.05
C ILE A 153 20.20 16.84 -13.77
N PRO A 154 21.04 17.83 -13.39
CA PRO A 154 21.67 17.83 -12.07
C PRO A 154 20.61 17.86 -10.97
N PHE A 155 20.74 17.02 -9.95
CA PHE A 155 19.71 16.77 -8.93
C PHE A 155 19.38 18.04 -8.14
N ILE A 156 20.35 18.93 -7.94
CA ILE A 156 20.15 20.25 -7.33
C ILE A 156 19.30 21.14 -8.25
N ASN A 157 19.58 21.18 -9.55
CA ASN A 157 18.81 21.96 -10.53
C ASN A 157 17.38 21.44 -10.68
N TYR A 158 17.18 20.11 -10.66
CA TYR A 158 15.86 19.50 -10.58
C TYR A 158 15.11 20.00 -9.33
N SER A 159 15.71 19.81 -8.15
CA SER A 159 15.06 20.11 -6.87
C SER A 159 14.75 21.61 -6.74
N ALA A 160 15.65 22.49 -7.19
CA ALA A 160 15.48 23.94 -7.19
C ALA A 160 14.31 24.39 -8.08
N ASN A 161 14.06 23.71 -9.21
CA ASN A 161 12.93 24.03 -10.08
C ASN A 161 11.61 23.38 -9.61
N MET A 162 11.66 22.25 -8.91
CA MET A 162 10.48 21.53 -8.43
C MET A 162 9.97 22.00 -7.06
N ILE A 163 10.81 22.59 -6.22
CA ILE A 163 10.43 22.95 -4.84
C ILE A 163 9.30 23.99 -4.78
N LEU A 164 9.33 25.03 -5.63
CA LEU A 164 8.31 26.09 -5.58
C LEU A 164 6.91 25.58 -6.00
N PRO A 165 6.70 24.93 -7.17
CA PRO A 165 5.38 24.43 -7.54
C PRO A 165 4.83 23.42 -6.53
N VAL A 166 5.70 22.60 -5.93
CA VAL A 166 5.29 21.58 -4.95
C VAL A 166 4.93 22.19 -3.59
N VAL A 167 5.73 23.11 -3.06
CA VAL A 167 5.44 23.77 -1.77
C VAL A 167 4.18 24.63 -1.87
N PHE A 168 4.01 25.42 -2.93
CA PHE A 168 2.77 26.19 -3.13
C PHE A 168 1.55 25.28 -3.31
N THR A 169 1.68 24.15 -4.02
CA THR A 169 0.60 23.16 -4.10
C THR A 169 0.24 22.62 -2.72
N ALA A 170 1.23 22.23 -1.90
CA ALA A 170 0.98 21.75 -0.54
C ALA A 170 0.26 22.80 0.34
N ILE A 171 0.64 24.07 0.23
CA ILE A 171 0.04 25.19 0.98
C ILE A 171 -1.41 25.42 0.57
N ILE A 172 -1.72 25.46 -0.73
CA ILE A 172 -3.09 25.74 -1.24
C ILE A 172 -4.00 24.50 -1.12
N LEU A 173 -3.44 23.30 -1.22
CA LEU A 173 -4.21 22.07 -1.09
C LEU A 173 -4.74 21.87 0.33
N PHE A 174 -4.01 22.24 1.38
CA PHE A 174 -4.45 22.09 2.77
C PHE A 174 -5.84 22.71 3.07
N PRO A 175 -6.09 24.02 2.84
CA PRO A 175 -7.40 24.61 3.08
C PRO A 175 -8.47 24.07 2.11
N PHE A 176 -8.11 23.67 0.89
CA PHE A 176 -9.05 23.05 -0.04
C PHE A 176 -9.53 21.67 0.45
N LEU A 177 -8.62 20.85 0.98
CA LEU A 177 -8.96 19.58 1.62
C LEU A 177 -9.87 19.79 2.83
N LEU A 178 -9.53 20.75 3.70
CA LEU A 178 -10.25 21.00 4.95
C LEU A 178 -11.66 21.60 4.73
N TYR A 179 -11.78 22.60 3.85
CA TYR A 179 -13.01 23.39 3.71
C TYR A 179 -13.86 23.08 2.46
N VAL A 180 -13.33 22.32 1.49
CA VAL A 180 -14.06 21.96 0.26
C VAL A 180 -14.27 20.45 0.16
N VAL A 181 -13.22 19.65 0.21
CA VAL A 181 -13.32 18.18 -0.01
C VAL A 181 -13.83 17.44 1.23
N PHE A 182 -13.33 17.81 2.42
CA PHE A 182 -13.64 17.16 3.69
C PHE A 182 -14.33 18.09 4.69
N ASN A 183 -15.14 19.02 4.19
CA ASN A 183 -15.92 19.99 4.98
C ASN A 183 -16.93 19.36 5.97
N ASN A 184 -17.14 18.04 5.93
CA ASN A 184 -17.97 17.37 6.93
C ASN A 184 -17.20 17.18 8.25
N LYS A 185 -17.76 17.72 9.35
CA LYS A 185 -17.27 17.57 10.72
C LYS A 185 -17.15 16.11 11.18
N ASP A 186 -17.89 15.18 10.57
CA ASP A 186 -17.78 13.74 10.87
C ASP A 186 -16.46 13.11 10.37
N LEU A 187 -15.74 13.80 9.47
CA LEU A 187 -14.46 13.37 8.91
C LEU A 187 -13.27 14.05 9.62
N ILE A 188 -13.40 15.35 9.88
CA ILE A 188 -12.41 16.16 10.61
C ILE A 188 -13.17 16.94 11.71
N PRO A 189 -13.39 16.35 12.89
CA PRO A 189 -14.12 17.03 13.95
C PRO A 189 -13.28 18.20 14.52
N THR A 190 -13.95 19.19 15.11
CA THR A 190 -13.27 20.36 15.71
C THR A 190 -12.50 20.00 16.97
N GLN A 191 -13.00 19.01 17.73
CA GLN A 191 -12.28 18.37 18.83
C GLN A 191 -12.18 16.86 18.56
N ILE A 192 -11.10 16.21 18.98
CA ILE A 192 -10.91 14.75 18.87
C ILE A 192 -10.92 14.14 20.26
N THR A 193 -11.85 13.24 20.51
CA THR A 193 -11.92 12.47 21.75
C THR A 193 -11.29 11.11 21.53
N MET A 194 -10.03 10.97 21.94
CA MET A 194 -9.34 9.67 21.97
C MET A 194 -9.83 8.87 23.18
N GLU A 195 -10.05 7.58 22.99
CA GLU A 195 -10.22 6.65 24.11
C GLU A 195 -8.94 6.62 24.97
N GLN A 196 -9.06 6.59 26.29
CA GLN A 196 -7.91 6.57 27.21
C GLN A 196 -7.73 5.18 27.81
N LEU A 197 -6.50 4.67 27.77
CA LEU A 197 -6.13 3.41 28.43
C LEU A 197 -6.17 3.53 29.96
N SER A 198 -6.45 2.40 30.62
CA SER A 198 -6.28 2.21 32.06
C SER A 198 -4.82 2.39 32.49
N GLU A 199 -4.62 2.75 33.76
CA GLU A 199 -3.30 3.03 34.34
C GLU A 199 -2.30 1.86 34.23
N ASP A 200 -2.76 0.63 34.10
CA ASP A 200 -1.90 -0.54 33.98
C ASP A 200 -1.45 -0.82 32.54
N ALA A 201 -2.33 -0.63 31.55
CA ALA A 201 -1.96 -0.72 30.13
C ALA A 201 -0.94 0.37 29.72
N ARG A 202 -0.93 1.51 30.44
CA ARG A 202 0.07 2.59 30.30
C ARG A 202 1.48 2.22 30.80
N LYS A 203 1.65 1.10 31.50
CA LYS A 203 2.95 0.68 32.08
C LYS A 203 3.66 -0.40 31.25
N GLU A 204 3.01 -0.94 30.22
CA GLU A 204 3.60 -2.01 29.41
C GLU A 204 4.70 -1.52 28.47
N ALA A 205 5.68 -2.40 28.22
CA ALA A 205 6.84 -2.07 27.38
C ALA A 205 6.47 -2.16 25.88
N PRO A 206 6.94 -1.23 25.03
CA PRO A 206 6.64 -1.24 23.61
C PRO A 206 7.24 -2.48 22.92
N VAL A 207 6.40 -3.22 22.20
CA VAL A 207 6.79 -4.48 21.54
C VAL A 207 7.16 -4.25 20.08
N ASN A 208 8.23 -4.89 19.61
CA ASN A 208 8.67 -4.79 18.21
C ASN A 208 7.68 -5.52 17.27
N PRO A 209 6.96 -4.82 16.36
CA PRO A 209 5.96 -5.43 15.48
C PRO A 209 6.58 -6.27 14.36
N ASN A 210 7.89 -6.13 14.10
CA ASN A 210 8.59 -6.91 13.07
C ASN A 210 8.86 -8.36 13.54
N ILE A 211 8.64 -8.66 14.82
CA ILE A 211 8.80 -10.01 15.38
C ILE A 211 7.48 -10.79 15.20
N PRO A 212 7.50 -12.00 14.62
CA PRO A 212 6.28 -12.81 14.44
C PRO A 212 5.57 -13.12 15.75
N HIS A 213 4.24 -12.99 15.74
CA HIS A 213 3.35 -13.22 16.89
C HIS A 213 3.65 -12.35 18.12
N ALA A 214 4.46 -11.29 18.01
CA ALA A 214 4.87 -10.51 19.17
C ALA A 214 3.70 -9.83 19.90
N ARG A 215 2.56 -9.66 19.22
CA ARG A 215 1.29 -9.14 19.75
C ARG A 215 0.46 -10.19 20.50
N GLY A 216 0.85 -11.47 20.49
CA GLY A 216 0.17 -12.52 21.25
C GLY A 216 -1.30 -12.69 20.90
N ALA A 217 -2.16 -12.83 21.91
CA ALA A 217 -3.61 -12.95 21.78
C ALA A 217 -4.26 -11.82 20.94
N ALA A 218 -3.66 -10.63 20.91
CA ALA A 218 -4.21 -9.49 20.18
C ALA A 218 -4.28 -9.69 18.66
N ASP A 219 -3.36 -10.46 18.06
CA ASP A 219 -3.39 -10.83 16.64
C ASP A 219 -4.56 -11.79 16.31
N GLU A 220 -5.14 -12.44 17.32
CA GLU A 220 -6.28 -13.35 17.20
C GLU A 220 -7.61 -12.65 17.49
N GLU A 221 -7.63 -11.78 18.50
CA GLU A 221 -8.80 -10.98 18.88
C GLU A 221 -9.11 -9.90 17.81
N GLU A 222 -8.08 -9.28 17.23
CA GLU A 222 -8.23 -8.47 16.01
C GLU A 222 -8.69 -9.30 14.79
N ARG A 223 -8.60 -10.64 14.84
CA ARG A 223 -9.13 -11.56 13.81
C ARG A 223 -10.51 -12.17 14.10
N SER A 224 -10.95 -12.26 15.36
CA SER A 224 -12.30 -12.71 15.70
C SER A 224 -13.33 -11.65 15.37
N ASP A 225 -13.01 -10.40 15.70
CA ASP A 225 -13.85 -9.22 15.53
C ASP A 225 -14.08 -8.84 14.05
N ILE A 226 -13.52 -9.62 13.12
CA ILE A 226 -13.76 -9.52 11.67
C ILE A 226 -15.16 -10.04 11.30
N ASP A 227 -15.65 -11.09 11.97
CA ASP A 227 -16.93 -11.76 11.64
C ASP A 227 -18.12 -11.12 12.38
N ASP A 228 -17.96 -10.80 13.67
CA ASP A 228 -19.04 -10.32 14.54
C ASP A 228 -19.08 -8.79 14.74
N GLY A 229 -18.14 -8.07 14.12
CA GLY A 229 -17.95 -6.62 14.29
C GLY A 229 -16.94 -6.24 15.39
N VAL A 230 -16.46 -5.00 15.34
CA VAL A 230 -15.33 -4.54 16.18
C VAL A 230 -15.72 -4.41 17.65
N GLY A 231 -15.25 -5.36 18.47
CA GLY A 231 -15.41 -5.36 19.91
C GLY A 231 -14.54 -4.31 20.62
N GLU A 232 -14.85 -4.06 21.90
CA GLU A 232 -14.07 -3.12 22.71
C GLU A 232 -12.62 -3.58 22.96
N GLU A 233 -12.35 -4.88 23.03
CA GLU A 233 -11.00 -5.39 23.31
C GLU A 233 -10.05 -5.12 22.12
N SER A 234 -10.49 -5.33 20.88
CA SER A 234 -9.68 -4.96 19.69
C SER A 234 -9.39 -3.45 19.63
N LYS A 235 -10.31 -2.59 20.08
CA LYS A 235 -10.04 -1.14 20.22
C LYS A 235 -9.01 -0.83 21.31
N LYS A 236 -9.07 -1.49 22.47
CA LYS A 236 -8.11 -1.29 23.57
C LYS A 236 -6.70 -1.74 23.17
N LEU A 237 -6.57 -2.86 22.46
CA LEU A 237 -5.30 -3.37 21.96
C LEU A 237 -4.66 -2.46 20.89
N SER A 238 -5.47 -1.98 19.92
CA SER A 238 -4.98 -1.05 18.89
C SER A 238 -4.65 0.34 19.45
N LEU A 239 -5.34 0.78 20.50
CA LEU A 239 -5.00 1.99 21.26
C LEU A 239 -3.65 1.83 21.98
N GLN A 240 -3.37 0.67 22.57
CA GLN A 240 -2.10 0.36 23.21
C GLN A 240 -0.91 0.42 22.24
N GLU A 241 -1.08 -0.07 21.00
CA GLU A 241 -0.04 0.01 19.95
C GLU A 241 0.31 1.46 19.56
N ILE A 242 -0.68 2.37 19.50
CA ILE A 242 -0.43 3.79 19.23
C ILE A 242 0.27 4.47 20.41
N MET A 243 -0.18 4.20 21.64
CA MET A 243 0.35 4.89 22.83
C MET A 243 1.76 4.44 23.21
N HIS A 244 2.18 3.23 22.80
CA HIS A 244 3.51 2.67 23.03
C HIS A 244 4.24 2.34 21.72
N PRO A 245 4.58 3.35 20.88
CA PRO A 245 5.24 3.10 19.61
C PRO A 245 6.66 2.56 19.84
N PHE A 246 6.91 1.36 19.33
CA PHE A 246 8.26 0.78 19.33
C PHE A 246 9.25 1.67 18.58
N LEU A 247 10.41 1.90 19.20
CA LEU A 247 11.53 2.64 18.61
C LEU A 247 12.85 1.98 18.97
N ASP A 248 13.48 1.32 17.99
CA ASP A 248 14.89 0.96 18.07
C ASP A 248 15.75 2.21 17.82
N LYS A 249 16.07 2.93 18.90
CA LYS A 249 16.89 4.16 18.84
C LYS A 249 18.24 3.95 18.15
N LYS A 250 18.83 2.74 18.23
CA LYS A 250 20.14 2.45 17.64
C LYS A 250 20.03 2.21 16.13
N GLY A 251 19.06 1.38 15.70
CA GLY A 251 18.73 1.21 14.28
C GLY A 251 18.30 2.54 13.62
N ALA A 252 17.42 3.30 14.26
CA ALA A 252 16.95 4.60 13.79
C ALA A 252 18.10 5.59 13.58
N ALA A 253 19.03 5.70 14.54
CA ALA A 253 20.19 6.58 14.42
C ALA A 253 21.17 6.11 13.33
N ALA A 254 21.47 4.81 13.27
CA ALA A 254 22.37 4.26 12.26
C ALA A 254 21.81 4.45 10.83
N GLY A 255 20.56 4.04 10.60
CA GLY A 255 19.88 4.22 9.32
C GLY A 255 19.74 5.70 8.93
N GLY A 256 19.37 6.57 9.87
CA GLY A 256 19.27 8.01 9.64
C GLY A 256 20.59 8.68 9.26
N ILE A 257 21.70 8.32 9.93
CA ILE A 257 23.04 8.80 9.56
C ILE A 257 23.45 8.28 8.19
N ILE A 258 23.25 6.98 7.92
CA ILE A 258 23.55 6.39 6.61
C ILE A 258 22.76 7.10 5.50
N MET A 259 21.45 7.33 5.68
CA MET A 259 20.61 8.04 4.71
C MET A 259 21.09 9.47 4.48
N ALA A 260 21.35 10.24 5.54
CA ALA A 260 21.80 11.63 5.44
C ALA A 260 23.15 11.73 4.70
N VAL A 261 24.14 10.91 5.06
CA VAL A 261 25.45 10.86 4.38
C VAL A 261 25.28 10.43 2.92
N THR A 262 24.42 9.45 2.64
CA THR A 262 24.15 8.95 1.28
C THR A 262 23.54 10.04 0.40
N LEU A 263 22.48 10.71 0.86
CA LEU A 263 21.81 11.77 0.10
C LEU A 263 22.73 12.97 -0.14
N VAL A 264 23.47 13.43 0.87
CA VAL A 264 24.45 14.52 0.71
C VAL A 264 25.56 14.13 -0.28
N THR A 265 26.09 12.91 -0.20
CA THR A 265 27.14 12.43 -1.11
C THR A 265 26.62 12.27 -2.54
N VAL A 266 25.40 11.76 -2.72
CA VAL A 266 24.71 11.67 -4.02
C VAL A 266 24.52 13.06 -4.64
N LEU A 267 24.01 14.04 -3.88
CA LEU A 267 23.82 15.40 -4.36
C LEU A 267 25.15 16.07 -4.72
N ALA A 268 26.18 15.91 -3.89
CA ALA A 268 27.50 16.49 -4.11
C ALA A 268 28.20 15.90 -5.35
N LEU A 269 28.23 14.56 -5.49
CA LEU A 269 28.86 13.90 -6.64
C LEU A 269 28.10 14.14 -7.95
N ASN A 270 26.77 14.17 -7.91
CA ASN A 270 25.97 14.48 -9.09
C ASN A 270 26.19 15.93 -9.55
N ALA A 271 26.20 16.90 -8.62
CA ALA A 271 26.52 18.30 -8.92
C ALA A 271 27.97 18.51 -9.40
N ALA A 272 28.90 17.64 -8.99
CA ALA A 272 30.30 17.69 -9.42
C ALA A 272 30.60 16.86 -10.69
N SER A 273 29.60 16.19 -11.28
CA SER A 273 29.82 15.22 -12.38
C SER A 273 30.40 15.85 -13.66
N GLU A 274 30.18 17.14 -13.90
CA GLU A 274 30.82 17.88 -15.00
C GLU A 274 32.36 17.97 -14.85
N LYS A 275 32.87 17.95 -13.62
CA LYS A 275 34.31 18.08 -13.32
C LYS A 275 35.00 16.76 -13.04
N ILE A 276 34.27 15.82 -12.44
CA ILE A 276 34.81 14.52 -11.97
C ILE A 276 34.54 13.40 -13.00
N GLY A 277 33.60 13.61 -13.91
CA GLY A 277 33.09 12.60 -14.83
C GLY A 277 31.76 12.00 -14.36
N LYS A 278 30.98 11.48 -15.32
CA LYS A 278 29.69 10.85 -15.05
C LYS A 278 29.90 9.47 -14.44
N HIS A 279 29.63 9.34 -13.14
CA HIS A 279 29.59 8.06 -12.44
C HIS A 279 28.13 7.65 -12.17
N PRO A 280 27.78 6.34 -12.28
CA PRO A 280 26.45 5.86 -11.92
C PRO A 280 26.14 6.15 -10.45
N VAL A 281 25.01 6.81 -10.19
CA VAL A 281 24.66 7.32 -8.86
C VAL A 281 24.55 6.21 -7.81
N PHE A 282 24.24 4.97 -8.24
CA PHE A 282 24.18 3.81 -7.36
C PHE A 282 25.53 3.43 -6.72
N TYR A 283 26.66 3.93 -7.23
CA TYR A 283 27.98 3.70 -6.62
C TYR A 283 28.06 4.23 -5.17
N VAL A 284 27.21 5.19 -4.80
CA VAL A 284 27.07 5.68 -3.42
C VAL A 284 26.02 4.88 -2.65
N THR A 285 24.84 4.67 -3.26
CA THR A 285 23.69 4.12 -2.55
C THR A 285 23.84 2.62 -2.28
N LEU A 286 24.45 1.85 -3.19
CA LEU A 286 24.60 0.41 -3.04
C LEU A 286 25.56 0.04 -1.88
N PRO A 287 26.78 0.63 -1.75
CA PRO A 287 27.59 0.42 -0.56
C PRO A 287 26.88 0.87 0.73
N ALA A 288 26.16 1.98 0.71
CA ALA A 288 25.39 2.46 1.86
C ALA A 288 24.28 1.48 2.28
N SER A 289 23.54 0.90 1.32
CA SER A 289 22.52 -0.11 1.61
C SER A 289 23.12 -1.42 2.09
N VAL A 290 24.30 -1.82 1.58
CA VAL A 290 25.05 -2.97 2.10
C VAL A 290 25.52 -2.73 3.54
N LEU A 291 26.01 -1.53 3.88
CA LEU A 291 26.36 -1.16 5.26
C LEU A 291 25.13 -1.21 6.18
N CYS A 292 23.98 -0.70 5.72
CA CYS A 292 22.72 -0.78 6.45
C CYS A 292 22.27 -2.24 6.67
N PHE A 293 22.35 -3.08 5.64
CA PHE A 293 22.05 -4.52 5.73
C PHE A 293 22.97 -5.25 6.71
N CYS A 294 24.28 -5.00 6.62
CA CYS A 294 25.26 -5.55 7.55
C CYS A 294 24.98 -5.12 8.99
N TRP A 295 24.55 -3.87 9.21
CA TRP A 295 24.11 -3.39 10.52
C TRP A 295 22.87 -4.15 11.01
N ASP A 296 21.81 -4.24 10.20
CA ASP A 296 20.55 -4.88 10.60
C ASP A 296 20.72 -6.38 10.91
N VAL A 297 21.55 -7.07 10.14
CA VAL A 297 21.92 -8.47 10.38
C VAL A 297 22.77 -8.61 11.65
N ALA A 298 23.80 -7.78 11.85
CA ALA A 298 24.64 -7.84 13.04
C ALA A 298 23.86 -7.46 14.33
N TYR A 299 22.94 -6.50 14.23
CA TYR A 299 22.08 -6.08 15.33
C TYR A 299 21.08 -7.16 15.71
N GLY A 300 20.41 -7.77 14.73
CA GLY A 300 19.55 -8.95 14.94
C GLY A 300 20.32 -10.11 15.55
N TRP A 301 21.52 -10.42 15.04
CA TRP A 301 22.36 -11.50 15.57
C TRP A 301 22.74 -11.34 17.04
N ARG A 302 23.02 -10.10 17.47
CA ARG A 302 23.33 -9.75 18.87
C ARG A 302 22.11 -9.88 19.80
N HIS A 303 20.91 -9.53 19.33
CA HIS A 303 19.69 -9.53 20.15
C HIS A 303 18.80 -10.77 19.95
N ARG A 304 19.24 -11.74 19.14
CA ARG A 304 18.46 -12.93 18.75
C ARG A 304 17.81 -13.71 19.89
N GLU A 305 18.37 -13.66 21.10
CA GLU A 305 17.84 -14.40 22.25
C GLU A 305 16.60 -13.72 22.83
N THR A 306 16.62 -12.40 22.93
CA THR A 306 15.44 -11.62 23.38
C THR A 306 14.33 -11.68 22.33
N THR A 307 14.65 -11.59 21.04
CA THR A 307 13.64 -11.68 19.95
C THR A 307 13.03 -13.08 19.87
N ARG A 308 13.82 -14.14 20.05
CA ARG A 308 13.32 -15.54 20.14
C ARG A 308 12.44 -15.76 21.37
N LEU A 309 12.75 -15.13 22.51
CA LEU A 309 11.94 -15.23 23.71
C LEU A 309 10.58 -14.52 23.55
N ILE A 310 10.58 -13.33 22.94
CA ILE A 310 9.34 -12.59 22.60
C ILE A 310 8.47 -13.42 21.64
N ALA A 311 9.03 -13.92 20.54
CA ALA A 311 8.28 -14.72 19.56
C ALA A 311 7.70 -16.02 20.15
N ARG A 312 8.39 -16.66 21.11
CA ARG A 312 7.89 -17.85 21.82
C ARG A 312 6.73 -17.51 22.75
N LYS A 313 6.87 -16.48 23.59
CA LYS A 313 5.80 -16.01 24.49
C LYS A 313 4.56 -15.58 23.70
N GLY A 314 4.77 -14.86 22.60
CA GLY A 314 3.71 -14.46 21.69
C GLY A 314 2.96 -15.65 21.07
N LEU A 315 3.68 -16.67 20.63
CA LEU A 315 3.05 -17.90 20.12
C LEU A 315 2.22 -18.63 21.19
N GLN A 316 2.72 -18.70 22.43
CA GLN A 316 1.99 -19.31 23.55
C GLN A 316 0.69 -18.54 23.85
N ALA A 317 0.74 -17.19 23.89
CA ALA A 317 -0.43 -16.36 24.08
C ALA A 317 -1.47 -16.50 22.94
N VAL A 318 -1.02 -16.68 21.69
CA VAL A 318 -1.90 -17.02 20.55
C VAL A 318 -2.57 -18.38 20.74
N GLU A 319 -1.82 -19.40 21.18
CA GLU A 319 -2.35 -20.75 21.39
C GLU A 319 -3.36 -20.78 22.55
N GLU A 320 -3.08 -20.10 23.67
CA GLU A 320 -4.03 -19.90 24.77
C GLU A 320 -5.29 -19.14 24.33
N ALA A 321 -5.18 -18.11 23.48
CA ALA A 321 -6.32 -17.37 22.95
C ALA A 321 -7.23 -18.26 22.09
N ARG A 322 -6.66 -19.11 21.22
CA ARG A 322 -7.42 -20.12 20.45
C ARG A 322 -8.19 -21.06 21.35
N GLU A 323 -7.55 -21.57 22.39
CA GLU A 323 -8.17 -22.52 23.32
C GLU A 323 -9.30 -21.87 24.09
N ARG A 324 -9.12 -20.64 24.60
CA ARG A 324 -10.18 -19.85 25.23
C ARG A 324 -11.34 -19.58 24.28
N ARG A 325 -11.08 -19.22 23.02
CA ARG A 325 -12.13 -19.00 22.00
C ARG A 325 -12.90 -20.29 21.71
N GLN A 326 -12.22 -21.40 21.44
CA GLN A 326 -12.87 -22.69 21.20
C GLN A 326 -13.67 -23.18 22.42
N ALA A 327 -13.22 -22.88 23.64
CA ALA A 327 -14.00 -23.15 24.85
C ALA A 327 -15.29 -22.31 24.90
N ARG A 328 -15.23 -21.01 24.60
CA ARG A 328 -16.42 -20.13 24.50
C ARG A 328 -17.39 -20.61 23.41
N GLU A 329 -16.90 -20.95 22.22
CA GLU A 329 -17.72 -21.44 21.09
C GLU A 329 -18.40 -22.79 21.43
N ARG A 330 -17.69 -23.71 22.10
CA ARG A 330 -18.27 -24.96 22.61
C ARG A 330 -19.33 -24.68 23.67
N GLN A 331 -19.08 -23.79 24.63
CA GLN A 331 -20.06 -23.41 25.66
C GLN A 331 -21.32 -22.76 25.05
N ALA A 332 -21.16 -21.85 24.09
CA ALA A 332 -22.28 -21.25 23.37
C ALA A 332 -23.09 -22.30 22.58
N SER A 333 -22.40 -23.21 21.89
CA SER A 333 -23.05 -24.33 21.17
C SER A 333 -23.81 -25.27 22.12
N GLN A 334 -23.23 -25.55 23.29
CA GLN A 334 -23.86 -26.35 24.36
C GLN A 334 -25.13 -25.64 24.88
N ALA A 335 -25.06 -24.34 25.19
CA ALA A 335 -26.21 -23.56 25.65
C ALA A 335 -27.36 -23.49 24.61
N VAL A 336 -27.04 -23.45 23.31
CA VAL A 336 -28.04 -23.53 22.22
C VAL A 336 -28.66 -24.92 22.10
N LEU A 337 -27.92 -25.98 22.42
CA LEU A 337 -28.45 -27.35 22.50
C LEU A 337 -29.34 -27.55 23.73
N ASP A 338 -28.92 -27.08 24.91
CA ASP A 338 -29.66 -27.21 26.17
C ASP A 338 -30.98 -26.42 26.13
N SER A 339 -30.95 -25.20 25.58
CA SER A 339 -32.17 -24.39 25.36
C SER A 339 -33.14 -25.03 24.35
N ARG A 340 -32.65 -25.72 23.32
CA ARG A 340 -33.51 -26.54 22.43
C ARG A 340 -34.03 -27.83 23.09
N GLY A 341 -33.28 -28.39 24.04
CA GLY A 341 -33.72 -29.56 24.83
C GLY A 341 -34.90 -29.25 25.74
N SER A 342 -34.90 -28.06 26.36
CA SER A 342 -35.91 -27.64 27.35
C SER A 342 -37.33 -27.42 26.77
N VAL A 343 -37.46 -27.11 25.47
CA VAL A 343 -38.76 -26.75 24.85
C VAL A 343 -39.68 -27.96 24.57
N LYS A 344 -39.23 -29.21 24.80
CA LYS A 344 -40.10 -30.40 24.71
C LYS A 344 -40.93 -30.68 25.97
N GLY A 345 -40.86 -29.82 26.99
CA GLY A 345 -41.28 -30.12 28.36
C GLY A 345 -42.55 -29.43 28.89
N GLU A 346 -43.26 -28.59 28.13
CA GLU A 346 -44.43 -27.88 28.68
C GLU A 346 -45.66 -27.88 27.75
N LYS A 347 -46.69 -28.64 28.15
CA LYS A 347 -48.07 -28.44 27.70
C LYS A 347 -48.79 -27.59 28.75
N SER A 348 -49.34 -26.45 28.36
CA SER A 348 -50.42 -25.79 29.11
C SER A 348 -51.35 -25.02 28.15
N PRO A 349 -52.63 -24.85 28.52
CA PRO A 349 -53.69 -24.64 27.54
C PRO A 349 -53.91 -23.17 27.18
N VAL A 350 -54.11 -22.89 25.90
CA VAL A 350 -54.63 -21.60 25.43
C VAL A 350 -56.15 -21.67 25.41
N GLN A 351 -56.80 -20.93 26.31
CA GLN A 351 -58.22 -20.59 26.19
C GLN A 351 -58.37 -19.29 25.38
N SER A 352 -59.20 -19.32 24.34
CA SER A 352 -59.62 -18.14 23.59
C SER A 352 -60.67 -17.33 24.36
N PRO A 353 -60.90 -16.07 23.96
CA PRO A 353 -62.28 -15.72 23.62
C PRO A 353 -62.45 -14.84 22.36
N ALA A 354 -63.67 -14.93 21.79
CA ALA A 354 -64.37 -13.96 20.93
C ALA A 354 -63.94 -13.72 19.46
N THR A 355 -64.69 -14.35 18.56
CA THR A 355 -65.20 -13.82 17.26
C THR A 355 -66.60 -13.18 17.49
N PRO A 356 -67.33 -12.55 16.51
CA PRO A 356 -67.18 -12.60 15.04
C PRO A 356 -67.35 -11.27 14.25
N ASP A 357 -66.94 -11.25 12.97
CA ASP A 357 -67.83 -11.16 11.77
C ASP A 357 -67.10 -10.75 10.47
N SER A 358 -67.43 -11.44 9.35
CA SER A 358 -67.77 -10.89 8.01
C SER A 358 -67.38 -11.79 6.80
N LEU A 359 -68.33 -12.65 6.40
CA LEU A 359 -68.82 -13.01 5.04
C LEU A 359 -67.97 -12.92 3.73
N HIS A 360 -68.35 -13.85 2.81
CA HIS A 360 -68.16 -13.89 1.33
C HIS A 360 -66.81 -14.44 0.77
N LYS A 361 -66.73 -15.20 -0.34
CA LYS A 361 -67.73 -15.68 -1.35
C LYS A 361 -67.20 -16.91 -2.15
N ARG A 362 -68.12 -17.76 -2.69
CA ARG A 362 -68.07 -18.58 -3.95
C ARG A 362 -66.71 -19.06 -4.52
N MET A 363 -66.44 -20.36 -4.75
CA MET A 363 -67.07 -21.43 -5.56
C MET A 363 -66.26 -21.79 -6.83
N SER A 364 -66.16 -23.11 -7.09
CA SER A 364 -66.00 -23.79 -8.39
C SER A 364 -64.58 -24.04 -8.95
N GLY A 365 -64.35 -25.29 -9.37
CA GLY A 365 -63.11 -25.81 -9.98
C GLY A 365 -62.96 -27.31 -9.69
N ASP A 366 -63.61 -28.15 -10.51
CA ASP A 366 -63.74 -29.61 -10.33
C ASP A 366 -62.72 -30.40 -11.20
N LYS A 367 -62.61 -31.73 -10.96
CA LYS A 367 -61.96 -32.77 -11.82
C LYS A 367 -60.42 -32.91 -11.79
N ASP A 368 -59.80 -34.10 -11.90
CA ASP A 368 -60.22 -35.52 -12.08
C ASP A 368 -59.13 -36.44 -11.43
N ILE A 369 -59.43 -37.46 -10.60
CA ILE A 369 -59.61 -38.92 -10.87
C ILE A 369 -58.32 -39.81 -10.86
N GLU A 370 -58.26 -40.73 -9.86
CA GLU A 370 -57.72 -42.13 -9.84
C GLU A 370 -56.20 -42.45 -10.04
N ALA A 371 -55.63 -43.59 -9.57
CA ALA A 371 -56.04 -44.60 -8.56
C ALA A 371 -54.86 -45.56 -8.15
N GLY A 372 -55.03 -46.26 -7.01
CA GLY A 372 -54.41 -47.58 -6.70
C GLY A 372 -52.98 -47.60 -6.13
N GLY A 373 -52.64 -48.42 -5.12
CA GLY A 373 -53.43 -49.34 -4.31
C GLY A 373 -52.62 -49.97 -3.15
N SER A 374 -53.30 -50.44 -2.09
CA SER A 374 -52.78 -51.27 -0.97
C SER A 374 -52.99 -52.78 -1.29
N PRO A 375 -52.82 -53.79 -0.39
CA PRO A 375 -52.44 -53.87 1.05
C PRO A 375 -51.23 -54.84 1.30
N VAL A 376 -50.85 -55.42 2.48
CA VAL A 376 -51.52 -56.33 3.46
C VAL A 376 -50.68 -56.42 4.77
N GLN A 377 -51.27 -56.84 5.90
CA GLN A 377 -50.59 -57.23 7.17
C GLN A 377 -49.94 -58.64 7.08
N ALA A 378 -49.36 -59.33 8.08
CA ALA A 378 -49.16 -59.19 9.54
C ALA A 378 -47.82 -59.91 9.92
N ALA A 379 -47.38 -60.25 11.15
CA ALA A 379 -47.90 -60.18 12.54
C ALA A 379 -46.71 -60.13 13.55
N HIS A 380 -46.93 -60.38 14.85
CA HIS A 380 -45.89 -60.61 15.88
C HIS A 380 -45.61 -62.12 16.10
N PRO A 381 -44.40 -62.49 16.59
CA PRO A 381 -44.31 -62.82 18.03
C PRO A 381 -42.97 -62.49 18.74
N ALA A 382 -43.06 -62.51 20.07
CA ALA A 382 -42.05 -62.88 21.09
C ALA A 382 -40.74 -62.05 21.28
N ARG A 383 -40.53 -61.65 22.54
CA ARG A 383 -39.24 -61.25 23.12
C ARG A 383 -38.40 -62.48 23.41
N GLU A 384 -37.18 -62.53 22.89
CA GLU A 384 -35.97 -62.98 23.59
C GLU A 384 -34.75 -62.38 22.88
N HIS A 385 -33.56 -62.38 23.51
CA HIS A 385 -32.36 -61.63 23.09
C HIS A 385 -32.43 -60.09 23.18
N LEU A 386 -32.29 -59.56 24.41
CA LEU A 386 -32.05 -58.13 24.66
C LEU A 386 -31.01 -57.91 25.79
N LYS A 387 -29.88 -58.64 25.74
CA LYS A 387 -28.74 -58.47 26.68
C LYS A 387 -27.32 -58.62 26.10
N SER A 388 -27.15 -59.02 24.83
CA SER A 388 -25.82 -59.12 24.18
C SER A 388 -25.29 -57.78 23.66
N ASP A 389 -26.17 -56.95 23.11
CA ASP A 389 -25.74 -55.90 22.18
C ASP A 389 -25.30 -54.60 22.88
N ALA A 390 -25.69 -54.43 24.16
CA ALA A 390 -25.30 -53.27 24.96
C ALA A 390 -23.79 -53.24 25.29
N LYS A 391 -23.11 -54.39 25.40
CA LYS A 391 -21.66 -54.43 25.61
C LYS A 391 -20.85 -54.08 24.35
N SER A 392 -21.31 -54.54 23.18
CA SER A 392 -20.62 -54.25 21.92
C SER A 392 -20.66 -52.76 21.54
N ALA A 393 -21.77 -52.08 21.83
CA ALA A 393 -21.88 -50.63 21.63
C ALA A 393 -21.01 -49.81 22.61
N GLY A 394 -20.91 -50.25 23.88
CA GLY A 394 -20.05 -49.63 24.89
C GLY A 394 -18.57 -49.71 24.53
N ASP A 395 -18.05 -50.92 24.29
CA ASP A 395 -16.65 -51.15 23.89
C ASP A 395 -16.27 -50.37 22.62
N MET A 396 -17.21 -50.19 21.68
CA MET A 396 -16.98 -49.45 20.45
C MET A 396 -16.95 -47.93 20.65
N TYR A 397 -17.70 -47.39 21.62
CA TYR A 397 -17.61 -45.98 22.03
C TYR A 397 -16.33 -45.70 22.82
N GLU A 398 -15.96 -46.59 23.75
CA GLU A 398 -14.77 -46.45 24.59
C GLU A 398 -13.48 -46.58 23.75
N LYS A 399 -13.41 -47.53 22.80
CA LYS A 399 -12.33 -47.55 21.79
C LYS A 399 -12.29 -46.30 20.91
N ARG A 400 -13.43 -45.65 20.64
CA ARG A 400 -13.46 -44.39 19.87
C ARG A 400 -12.89 -43.23 20.66
N GLN A 401 -13.21 -43.14 21.96
CA GLN A 401 -12.63 -42.13 22.85
C GLN A 401 -11.12 -42.35 23.07
N ILE A 402 -10.70 -43.58 23.39
CA ILE A 402 -9.27 -43.90 23.57
C ILE A 402 -8.48 -43.67 22.27
N SER A 403 -9.06 -43.99 21.10
CA SER A 403 -8.42 -43.69 19.81
C SER A 403 -8.44 -42.19 19.44
N GLN A 404 -9.35 -41.39 20.00
CA GLN A 404 -9.35 -39.93 19.87
C GLN A 404 -8.34 -39.26 20.82
N GLU A 405 -8.14 -39.78 22.04
CA GLU A 405 -7.07 -39.30 22.93
C GLU A 405 -5.67 -39.63 22.37
N PHE A 406 -5.48 -40.83 21.79
CA PHE A 406 -4.18 -41.22 21.23
C PHE A 406 -3.85 -40.62 19.85
N THR A 407 -4.73 -39.80 19.26
CA THR A 407 -4.48 -39.09 17.99
C THR A 407 -4.12 -37.60 18.16
N GLY A 408 -3.79 -37.16 19.38
CA GLY A 408 -3.32 -35.80 19.68
C GLY A 408 -1.95 -35.41 19.06
N LEU A 409 -1.15 -36.37 18.59
CA LEU A 409 0.06 -36.08 17.82
C LEU A 409 -0.29 -35.78 16.36
N ARG A 410 -0.54 -34.50 16.06
CA ARG A 410 -0.57 -34.00 14.67
C ARG A 410 0.65 -34.57 13.92
N PRO A 411 0.48 -35.31 12.80
CA PRO A 411 1.61 -35.84 12.08
C PRO A 411 2.50 -34.67 11.64
N LYS A 412 3.77 -34.68 12.05
CA LYS A 412 4.72 -33.63 11.65
C LYS A 412 4.66 -33.51 10.12
N PRO A 413 4.43 -32.31 9.56
CA PRO A 413 4.23 -32.16 8.13
C PRO A 413 5.44 -32.75 7.39
N LYS A 414 5.17 -33.55 6.35
CA LYS A 414 6.22 -34.19 5.56
C LYS A 414 7.22 -33.13 5.11
N ARG A 415 8.51 -33.34 5.39
CA ARG A 415 9.58 -32.40 5.01
C ARG A 415 9.65 -32.27 3.49
N THR A 416 9.04 -31.20 2.98
CA THR A 416 9.11 -30.74 1.60
C THR A 416 10.04 -29.52 1.51
N LEU A 417 10.48 -29.17 0.30
CA LEU A 417 11.22 -27.92 0.07
C LEU A 417 10.42 -26.70 0.56
N ALA A 418 9.10 -26.70 0.37
CA ALA A 418 8.21 -25.65 0.86
C ALA A 418 8.23 -25.53 2.39
N THR A 419 8.15 -26.65 3.13
CA THR A 419 8.23 -26.60 4.60
C THR A 419 9.62 -26.16 5.08
N VAL A 420 10.70 -26.57 4.41
CA VAL A 420 12.07 -26.15 4.78
C VAL A 420 12.29 -24.65 4.51
N LEU A 421 11.76 -24.12 3.40
CA LEU A 421 11.77 -22.69 3.10
C LEU A 421 10.95 -21.89 4.11
N ALA A 422 9.75 -22.37 4.48
CA ALA A 422 8.91 -21.74 5.50
C ALA A 422 9.56 -21.75 6.89
N GLU A 423 10.18 -22.87 7.30
CA GLU A 423 10.95 -22.97 8.54
C GLU A 423 12.13 -21.98 8.57
N ARG A 424 12.91 -21.90 7.46
CA ARG A 424 14.03 -20.95 7.33
C ARG A 424 13.56 -19.49 7.33
N TYR A 425 12.45 -19.19 6.66
CA TYR A 425 11.87 -17.85 6.64
C TYR A 425 11.41 -17.43 8.04
N ARG A 426 10.67 -18.30 8.76
CA ARG A 426 10.25 -18.03 10.15
C ARG A 426 11.45 -17.87 11.07
N TRP A 427 12.50 -18.69 10.91
CA TRP A 427 13.76 -18.53 11.64
C TRP A 427 14.45 -17.19 11.36
N SER A 428 14.42 -16.72 10.11
CA SER A 428 14.93 -15.39 9.72
C SER A 428 14.13 -14.27 10.36
N GLN A 429 12.80 -14.29 10.27
CA GLN A 429 11.94 -13.27 10.89
C GLN A 429 12.18 -13.13 12.40
N VAL A 430 12.41 -14.24 13.11
CA VAL A 430 12.67 -14.22 14.56
C VAL A 430 14.12 -13.84 14.89
N THR A 431 15.10 -14.21 14.06
CA THR A 431 16.54 -13.95 14.32
C THR A 431 17.00 -12.57 13.83
N PHE A 432 16.39 -12.08 12.75
CA PHE A 432 16.72 -10.83 12.06
C PHE A 432 15.42 -10.07 11.72
N PRO A 433 14.63 -9.61 12.71
CA PRO A 433 13.32 -9.01 12.47
C PRO A 433 13.38 -7.79 11.54
N THR A 434 14.31 -6.86 11.77
CA THR A 434 14.49 -5.67 10.91
C THR A 434 14.85 -6.07 9.48
N ALA A 435 15.95 -6.79 9.27
CA ALA A 435 16.40 -7.17 7.93
C ALA A 435 15.36 -8.02 7.17
N THR A 436 14.61 -8.89 7.87
CA THR A 436 13.55 -9.70 7.24
C THR A 436 12.30 -8.88 6.92
N ALA A 437 11.93 -7.91 7.76
CA ALA A 437 10.85 -6.97 7.45
C ALA A 437 11.20 -6.10 6.24
N VAL A 438 12.42 -5.53 6.21
CA VAL A 438 12.92 -4.76 5.05
C VAL A 438 12.88 -5.62 3.78
N ALA A 439 13.39 -6.85 3.83
CA ALA A 439 13.31 -7.77 2.70
C ALA A 439 11.86 -8.11 2.28
N SER A 440 10.91 -8.25 3.20
CA SER A 440 9.51 -8.52 2.83
C SER A 440 8.74 -7.29 2.33
N HIS A 441 9.25 -6.08 2.58
CA HIS A 441 8.65 -4.82 2.14
C HIS A 441 9.34 -4.19 0.93
N LEU A 442 10.54 -4.64 0.56
CA LEU A 442 11.22 -4.18 -0.65
C LEU A 442 10.36 -4.47 -1.91
N PRO A 443 10.24 -3.50 -2.84
CA PRO A 443 9.39 -3.63 -4.01
C PRO A 443 10.05 -4.48 -5.11
N TYR A 444 10.43 -5.73 -4.83
CA TYR A 444 11.05 -6.62 -5.84
C TYR A 444 10.20 -6.79 -7.10
N ALA A 445 8.88 -6.71 -6.95
CA ALA A 445 7.90 -6.70 -8.04
C ALA A 445 8.12 -5.55 -9.05
N LEU A 446 8.69 -4.42 -8.61
CA LEU A 446 8.98 -3.28 -9.48
C LEU A 446 10.03 -3.62 -10.53
N VAL A 447 11.06 -4.40 -10.21
CA VAL A 447 12.21 -4.63 -11.12
C VAL A 447 11.80 -5.29 -12.44
N PRO A 448 11.16 -6.49 -12.46
CA PRO A 448 10.70 -7.09 -13.71
C PRO A 448 9.61 -6.25 -14.38
N PHE A 449 8.74 -5.59 -13.62
CA PHE A 449 7.75 -4.67 -14.17
C PHE A 449 8.39 -3.50 -14.93
N ALA A 450 9.39 -2.84 -14.33
CA ALA A 450 10.05 -1.67 -14.89
C ALA A 450 10.86 -2.05 -16.12
N PHE A 451 11.65 -3.13 -16.07
CA PHE A 451 12.35 -3.64 -17.25
C PHE A 451 11.38 -3.96 -18.39
N SER A 452 10.25 -4.63 -18.11
CA SER A 452 9.24 -4.87 -19.14
C SER A 452 8.63 -3.57 -19.69
N MET A 453 8.30 -2.58 -18.85
CA MET A 453 7.82 -1.29 -19.36
C MET A 453 8.85 -0.56 -20.22
N PHE A 454 10.14 -0.66 -19.88
CA PHE A 454 11.21 -0.14 -20.73
C PHE A 454 11.26 -0.86 -22.07
N ILE A 455 11.24 -2.20 -22.08
CA ILE A 455 11.25 -3.02 -23.31
C ILE A 455 10.01 -2.71 -24.19
N LEU A 456 8.83 -2.57 -23.60
CA LEU A 456 7.62 -2.15 -24.31
C LEU A 456 7.76 -0.77 -24.97
N VAL A 457 8.34 0.21 -24.28
CA VAL A 457 8.55 1.54 -24.84
C VAL A 457 9.62 1.52 -25.95
N GLU A 458 10.72 0.76 -25.80
CA GLU A 458 11.68 0.54 -26.89
C GLU A 458 11.02 -0.14 -28.10
N GLY A 459 10.06 -1.04 -27.87
CA GLY A 459 9.19 -1.57 -28.91
C GLY A 459 8.36 -0.49 -29.62
N LEU A 460 7.80 0.48 -28.89
CA LEU A 460 7.08 1.62 -29.49
C LEU A 460 8.02 2.56 -30.26
N VAL A 461 9.27 2.76 -29.81
CA VAL A 461 10.30 3.52 -30.53
C VAL A 461 10.60 2.83 -31.87
N LYS A 462 10.94 1.54 -31.84
CA LYS A 462 11.27 0.74 -33.03
C LYS A 462 10.15 0.72 -34.07
N ASN A 463 8.90 0.60 -33.62
CA ASN A 463 7.72 0.56 -34.49
C ASN A 463 7.24 1.96 -34.94
N GLY A 464 7.98 3.04 -34.65
CA GLY A 464 7.70 4.39 -35.14
C GLY A 464 6.59 5.15 -34.40
N TRP A 465 5.99 4.58 -33.35
CA TRP A 465 4.93 5.24 -32.59
C TRP A 465 5.41 6.46 -31.81
N VAL A 466 6.62 6.40 -31.23
CA VAL A 466 7.18 7.53 -30.48
C VAL A 466 7.41 8.77 -31.38
N PRO A 467 7.99 8.65 -32.60
CA PRO A 467 7.99 9.73 -33.58
C PRO A 467 6.59 10.29 -33.92
N VAL A 468 5.56 9.45 -34.06
CA VAL A 468 4.18 9.91 -34.32
C VAL A 468 3.64 10.74 -33.14
N PHE A 469 3.86 10.28 -31.90
CA PHE A 469 3.48 11.05 -30.71
C PHE A 469 4.25 12.37 -30.61
N ALA A 470 5.54 12.37 -30.90
CA ALA A 470 6.37 13.58 -30.95
C ALA A 470 5.87 14.58 -32.01
N HIS A 471 5.39 14.13 -33.16
CA HIS A 471 4.86 14.99 -34.21
C HIS A 471 3.48 15.58 -33.85
N GLY A 472 2.62 14.80 -33.19
CA GLY A 472 1.36 15.30 -32.62
C GLY A 472 1.59 16.31 -31.49
N TRP A 473 2.54 16.03 -30.60
CA TRP A 473 2.99 16.95 -29.55
C TRP A 473 3.55 18.25 -30.15
N ASP A 474 4.32 18.15 -31.23
CA ASP A 474 4.89 19.31 -31.90
C ASP A 474 3.82 20.27 -32.45
N HIS A 475 2.78 19.72 -33.08
CA HIS A 475 1.66 20.52 -33.57
C HIS A 475 0.92 21.19 -32.41
N TRP A 476 0.69 20.47 -31.30
CA TRP A 476 0.07 21.01 -30.09
C TRP A 476 0.86 22.20 -29.53
N VAL A 477 2.18 22.05 -29.35
CA VAL A 477 3.04 23.12 -28.82
C VAL A 477 3.10 24.31 -29.78
N THR A 478 3.17 24.06 -31.09
CA THR A 478 3.15 25.14 -32.11
C THR A 478 1.86 25.98 -32.06
N LYS A 479 0.72 25.35 -31.77
CA LYS A 479 -0.59 26.03 -31.69
C LYS A 479 -0.85 26.72 -30.36
N THR A 480 -0.30 26.21 -29.27
CA THR A 480 -0.68 26.60 -27.90
C THR A 480 0.43 27.29 -27.10
N GLY A 481 1.66 27.30 -27.61
CA GLY A 481 2.82 27.96 -27.01
C GLY A 481 3.24 27.36 -25.66
N THR A 482 4.07 28.09 -24.91
CA THR A 482 4.62 27.65 -23.61
C THR A 482 3.53 27.27 -22.60
N ILE A 483 2.43 28.02 -22.52
CA ILE A 483 1.36 27.78 -21.53
C ILE A 483 0.62 26.48 -21.85
N GLY A 484 0.29 26.24 -23.13
CA GLY A 484 -0.34 24.98 -23.54
C GLY A 484 0.61 23.79 -23.55
N ALA A 485 1.92 24.00 -23.73
CA ALA A 485 2.92 22.98 -23.50
C ALA A 485 2.97 22.55 -22.02
N ILE A 486 3.00 23.50 -21.09
CA ILE A 486 2.93 23.22 -19.65
C ILE A 486 1.61 22.52 -19.30
N GLY A 487 0.45 23.14 -19.57
CA GLY A 487 -0.85 22.59 -19.18
C GLY A 487 -1.18 21.26 -19.88
N GLY A 488 -0.85 21.14 -21.16
CA GLY A 488 -1.05 19.92 -21.95
C GLY A 488 -0.20 18.75 -21.47
N MET A 489 1.07 18.99 -21.12
CA MET A 489 1.96 17.94 -20.62
C MET A 489 1.54 17.47 -19.22
N ALA A 490 1.19 18.41 -18.34
CA ALA A 490 0.59 18.12 -17.04
C ALA A 490 -0.64 17.22 -17.15
N PHE A 491 -1.60 17.60 -18.01
CA PHE A 491 -2.82 16.83 -18.25
C PHE A 491 -2.50 15.44 -18.83
N LEU A 492 -1.67 15.37 -19.88
CA LEU A 492 -1.28 14.13 -20.54
C LEU A 492 -0.60 13.17 -19.55
N SER A 493 0.32 13.65 -18.73
CA SER A 493 0.98 12.87 -17.68
C SER A 493 -0.02 12.29 -16.68
N VAL A 494 -0.94 13.09 -16.15
CA VAL A 494 -1.94 12.62 -15.17
C VAL A 494 -2.86 11.57 -15.78
N ILE A 495 -3.35 11.79 -17.01
CA ILE A 495 -4.21 10.81 -17.70
C ILE A 495 -3.44 9.51 -17.96
N LEU A 496 -2.25 9.59 -18.57
CA LEU A 496 -1.45 8.41 -18.90
C LEU A 496 -1.04 7.61 -17.67
N CYS A 497 -0.80 8.22 -16.49
CA CYS A 497 -0.51 7.48 -15.26
C CYS A 497 -1.53 6.36 -14.99
N ASN A 498 -2.81 6.57 -15.33
CA ASN A 498 -3.89 5.61 -15.09
C ASN A 498 -3.92 4.43 -16.10
N PHE A 499 -3.27 4.56 -17.27
CA PHE A 499 -3.42 3.63 -18.39
C PHE A 499 -2.09 3.06 -18.92
N ALA A 500 -1.01 3.85 -18.94
CA ALA A 500 0.32 3.46 -19.42
C ALA A 500 1.11 2.68 -18.35
N GLY A 501 0.49 1.64 -17.79
CA GLY A 501 1.00 0.86 -16.67
C GLY A 501 0.88 1.62 -15.34
N THR A 502 1.78 2.56 -15.10
CA THR A 502 1.89 3.42 -13.89
C THR A 502 2.47 4.77 -14.27
N ASN A 503 2.62 5.67 -13.29
CA ASN A 503 3.51 6.81 -13.36
C ASN A 503 4.92 6.48 -13.90
N ILE A 504 5.49 5.31 -13.60
CA ILE A 504 6.79 4.87 -14.15
C ILE A 504 6.72 4.65 -15.66
N GLY A 505 5.78 3.82 -16.13
CA GLY A 505 5.60 3.59 -17.57
C GLY A 505 5.28 4.87 -18.36
N THR A 506 4.47 5.74 -17.76
CA THR A 506 4.15 7.07 -18.29
C THR A 506 5.39 7.95 -18.44
N THR A 507 6.24 7.99 -17.40
CA THR A 507 7.48 8.78 -17.43
C THR A 507 8.41 8.30 -18.53
N ILE A 508 8.58 6.98 -18.68
CA ILE A 508 9.45 6.39 -19.71
C ILE A 508 8.94 6.79 -21.12
N LEU A 509 7.64 6.61 -21.37
CA LEU A 509 7.02 6.94 -22.66
C LEU A 509 7.13 8.43 -23.00
N LEU A 510 6.84 9.32 -22.04
CA LEU A 510 6.88 10.76 -22.26
C LEU A 510 8.30 11.32 -22.35
N CYS A 511 9.28 10.78 -21.61
CA CYS A 511 10.69 11.07 -21.81
C CYS A 511 11.12 10.75 -23.24
N ARG A 512 10.79 9.55 -23.76
CA ARG A 512 11.10 9.15 -25.14
C ARG A 512 10.40 10.04 -26.17
N MET A 513 9.13 10.41 -25.94
CA MET A 513 8.40 11.36 -26.79
C MET A 513 9.06 12.74 -26.85
N LEU A 514 9.53 13.26 -25.71
CA LEU A 514 10.19 14.57 -25.63
C LEU A 514 11.61 14.56 -26.23
N GLN A 515 12.37 13.47 -26.04
CA GLN A 515 13.65 13.26 -26.73
C GLN A 515 13.46 13.22 -28.27
N ALA A 516 12.44 12.50 -28.75
CA ALA A 516 12.10 12.46 -30.17
C ALA A 516 11.59 13.81 -30.71
N TRP A 517 10.84 14.57 -29.90
CA TRP A 517 10.38 15.92 -30.24
C TRP A 517 11.55 16.91 -30.36
N GLN A 518 12.50 16.87 -29.42
CA GLN A 518 13.74 17.64 -29.50
C GLN A 518 14.53 17.30 -30.77
N HIS A 519 14.69 16.01 -31.09
CA HIS A 519 15.36 15.57 -32.31
C HIS A 519 14.67 16.08 -33.58
N LEU A 520 13.34 15.98 -33.66
CA LEU A 520 12.54 16.46 -34.79
C LEU A 520 12.67 17.98 -35.01
N ARG A 521 12.72 18.75 -33.92
CA ARG A 521 12.90 20.21 -33.97
C ARG A 521 14.29 20.62 -34.44
N HIS A 522 15.33 19.91 -34.01
CA HIS A 522 16.70 20.08 -34.47
C HIS A 522 16.84 19.75 -35.97
N THR A 523 16.30 18.62 -36.44
CA THR A 523 16.39 18.25 -37.87
C THR A 523 15.60 19.18 -38.78
N HIS A 524 14.50 19.75 -38.29
CA HIS A 524 13.71 20.75 -39.02
C HIS A 524 14.26 22.19 -38.88
N ASN A 525 15.38 22.38 -38.18
CA ASN A 525 16.01 23.69 -37.89
C ASN A 525 15.03 24.74 -37.32
N THR A 526 14.08 24.30 -36.50
CA THR A 526 13.17 25.20 -35.77
C THR A 526 13.42 25.01 -34.27
N PRO A 527 14.17 25.90 -33.60
CA PRO A 527 14.56 25.68 -32.22
C PRO A 527 13.35 25.75 -31.27
N ILE A 528 13.32 24.85 -30.29
CA ILE A 528 12.43 24.97 -29.13
C ILE A 528 13.01 26.06 -28.22
N SER A 529 12.19 26.96 -27.68
CA SER A 529 12.69 27.93 -26.69
C SER A 529 12.99 27.27 -25.35
N ASP A 530 14.05 27.71 -24.67
CA ASP A 530 14.49 27.22 -23.35
C ASP A 530 13.34 27.20 -22.34
N ARG A 531 12.55 28.29 -22.31
CA ARG A 531 11.30 28.39 -21.53
C ARG A 531 10.29 27.28 -21.84
N THR A 532 10.03 27.00 -23.12
CA THR A 532 9.04 25.99 -23.53
C THR A 532 9.54 24.57 -23.24
N PHE A 533 10.83 24.30 -23.48
CA PHE A 533 11.40 22.99 -23.20
C PHE A 533 11.38 22.67 -21.69
N TRP A 534 11.94 23.52 -20.84
CA TRP A 534 11.96 23.28 -19.39
C TRP A 534 10.57 23.36 -18.75
N GLY A 535 9.70 24.26 -19.22
CA GLY A 535 8.30 24.26 -18.81
C GLY A 535 7.63 22.92 -19.08
N THR A 536 7.88 22.31 -20.24
CA THR A 536 7.35 20.98 -20.59
C THR A 536 7.93 19.88 -19.69
N VAL A 537 9.26 19.83 -19.51
CA VAL A 537 9.94 18.79 -18.71
C VAL A 537 9.56 18.85 -17.24
N TYR A 538 9.53 20.03 -16.61
CA TYR A 538 9.11 20.16 -15.21
C TYR A 538 7.59 19.98 -15.04
N SER A 539 6.78 20.35 -16.04
CA SER A 539 5.33 20.04 -16.00
C SER A 539 5.07 18.54 -16.06
N MET A 540 5.85 17.81 -16.87
CA MET A 540 5.84 16.34 -16.87
C MET A 540 6.19 15.79 -15.48
N ALA A 541 7.25 16.31 -14.85
CA ALA A 541 7.66 15.90 -13.50
C ALA A 541 6.54 16.08 -12.45
N ILE A 542 5.85 17.22 -12.46
CA ILE A 542 4.67 17.47 -11.61
C ILE A 542 3.58 16.45 -11.94
N GLY A 543 3.22 16.33 -13.22
CA GLY A 543 2.12 15.48 -13.68
C GLY A 543 2.30 13.98 -13.40
N VAL A 544 3.53 13.43 -13.47
CA VAL A 544 3.76 12.00 -13.16
C VAL A 544 3.82 11.70 -11.67
N ASN A 545 4.27 12.66 -10.84
CA ASN A 545 4.19 12.52 -9.38
C ASN A 545 2.76 12.68 -8.89
N TYR A 546 2.03 13.69 -9.38
CA TYR A 546 0.67 13.94 -8.90
C TYR A 546 -0.31 12.93 -9.51
N GLY A 547 -0.08 12.50 -10.76
CA GLY A 547 -0.82 11.41 -11.40
C GLY A 547 -0.81 10.10 -10.60
N ALA A 548 0.23 9.87 -9.78
CA ALA A 548 0.35 8.71 -8.89
C ALA A 548 -0.81 8.56 -7.88
N PHE A 549 -1.50 9.65 -7.52
CA PHE A 549 -2.64 9.65 -6.62
C PHE A 549 -3.99 9.98 -7.29
N SER A 550 -4.06 9.90 -8.63
CA SER A 550 -5.24 10.32 -9.40
C SER A 550 -6.43 9.33 -9.34
N ALA A 551 -6.93 8.85 -10.49
CA ALA A 551 -8.23 8.17 -10.56
C ALA A 551 -8.18 6.66 -10.27
N ALA A 552 -7.04 5.99 -10.48
CA ALA A 552 -6.89 4.55 -10.33
C ALA A 552 -5.80 4.16 -9.32
N PHE A 553 -6.03 3.09 -8.55
CA PHE A 553 -5.01 2.49 -7.68
C PHE A 553 -3.76 2.05 -8.44
N SER A 554 -3.92 1.62 -9.70
CA SER A 554 -2.83 1.23 -10.59
C SER A 554 -2.00 2.42 -11.08
N ALA A 555 -2.40 3.67 -10.83
CA ALA A 555 -1.62 4.82 -11.28
C ALA A 555 -0.23 4.91 -10.62
N SER A 556 -0.03 4.24 -9.47
CA SER A 556 1.27 4.04 -8.85
C SER A 556 1.34 2.71 -8.10
N LEU A 557 2.54 2.14 -7.95
CA LEU A 557 2.74 0.98 -7.06
C LEU A 557 2.37 1.31 -5.60
N ALA A 558 2.63 2.56 -5.19
CA ALA A 558 2.24 3.07 -3.89
C ALA A 558 0.72 3.05 -3.68
N GLY A 559 -0.10 3.30 -4.71
CA GLY A 559 -1.56 3.19 -4.65
C GLY A 559 -2.07 1.76 -4.46
N LEU A 560 -1.40 0.77 -5.08
CA LEU A 560 -1.68 -0.65 -4.83
C LEU A 560 -1.31 -1.05 -3.39
N LEU A 561 -0.12 -0.64 -2.94
CA LEU A 561 0.37 -0.89 -1.58
C LEU A 561 -0.55 -0.26 -0.52
N TRP A 562 -0.96 0.99 -0.72
CA TRP A 562 -1.91 1.73 0.12
C TRP A 562 -3.23 0.96 0.28
N ARG A 563 -3.84 0.53 -0.84
CA ARG A 563 -5.08 -0.25 -0.84
C ARG A 563 -4.92 -1.57 -0.08
N ASP A 564 -3.80 -2.26 -0.29
CA ASP A 564 -3.54 -3.57 0.34
C ASP A 564 -3.23 -3.44 1.84
N ILE A 565 -2.67 -2.31 2.30
CA ILE A 565 -2.55 -1.97 3.73
C ILE A 565 -3.94 -1.75 4.33
N LEU A 566 -4.79 -0.96 3.68
CA LEU A 566 -6.13 -0.65 4.18
C LEU A 566 -7.04 -1.88 4.25
N ALA A 567 -6.98 -2.77 3.26
CA ALA A 567 -7.69 -4.05 3.29
C ALA A 567 -7.28 -4.90 4.50
N ARG A 568 -5.98 -4.93 4.87
CA ARG A 568 -5.48 -5.58 6.11
C ARG A 568 -5.89 -4.87 7.40
N LYS A 569 -6.49 -3.67 7.31
CA LYS A 569 -7.10 -2.93 8.43
C LYS A 569 -8.62 -2.86 8.31
N HIS A 570 -9.22 -3.72 7.47
CA HIS A 570 -10.65 -3.80 7.19
C HIS A 570 -11.28 -2.55 6.56
N ILE A 571 -10.46 -1.58 6.15
CA ILE A 571 -10.88 -0.38 5.42
C ILE A 571 -10.87 -0.72 3.93
N HIS A 572 -12.05 -1.00 3.38
CA HIS A 572 -12.20 -1.35 1.96
C HIS A 572 -12.62 -0.11 1.16
N VAL A 573 -11.71 0.40 0.34
CA VAL A 573 -11.98 1.56 -0.56
C VAL A 573 -12.22 1.05 -1.97
N HIS A 574 -13.41 1.32 -2.52
CA HIS A 574 -13.73 0.95 -3.90
C HIS A 574 -13.07 1.90 -4.91
N GLY A 575 -12.75 1.41 -6.12
CA GLY A 575 -12.09 2.23 -7.14
C GLY A 575 -12.88 3.48 -7.55
N SER A 576 -14.22 3.40 -7.58
CA SER A 576 -15.10 4.54 -7.87
C SER A 576 -15.12 5.58 -6.73
N GLU A 577 -14.96 5.14 -5.48
CA GLU A 577 -14.82 6.04 -4.33
C GLU A 577 -13.45 6.72 -4.33
N PHE A 578 -12.38 5.95 -4.58
CA PHE A 578 -11.03 6.47 -4.72
C PHE A 578 -10.95 7.55 -5.79
N ALA A 579 -11.49 7.27 -6.99
CA ALA A 579 -11.59 8.26 -8.06
C ALA A 579 -12.40 9.49 -7.63
N ARG A 580 -13.58 9.31 -7.02
CA ARG A 580 -14.45 10.42 -6.60
C ARG A 580 -13.78 11.35 -5.59
N VAL A 581 -13.05 10.80 -4.62
CA VAL A 581 -12.35 11.58 -3.60
C VAL A 581 -11.11 12.26 -4.19
N ASN A 582 -10.34 11.56 -5.03
CA ASN A 582 -9.07 12.09 -5.53
C ASN A 582 -9.22 13.02 -6.73
N LEU A 583 -10.25 12.91 -7.57
CA LEU A 583 -10.46 13.77 -8.74
C LEU A 583 -10.47 15.29 -8.42
N PRO A 584 -11.19 15.80 -7.39
CA PRO A 584 -11.09 17.21 -7.02
C PRO A 584 -9.72 17.58 -6.44
N VAL A 585 -9.07 16.66 -5.73
CA VAL A 585 -7.73 16.84 -5.12
C VAL A 585 -6.65 16.98 -6.21
N ILE A 586 -6.64 16.09 -7.21
CA ILE A 586 -5.70 16.18 -8.34
C ILE A 586 -6.00 17.40 -9.20
N ALA A 587 -7.27 17.76 -9.43
CA ALA A 587 -7.64 18.92 -10.22
C ALA A 587 -7.07 20.23 -9.63
N ILE A 588 -7.30 20.50 -8.34
CA ILE A 588 -6.73 21.70 -7.71
C ILE A 588 -5.19 21.64 -7.65
N SER A 589 -4.62 20.47 -7.38
CA SER A 589 -3.17 20.30 -7.27
C SER A 589 -2.46 20.58 -8.59
N MET A 590 -3.01 20.08 -9.71
CA MET A 590 -2.48 20.34 -11.03
C MET A 590 -2.64 21.80 -11.45
N VAL A 591 -3.78 22.43 -11.15
CA VAL A 591 -3.99 23.87 -11.45
C VAL A 591 -2.95 24.72 -10.72
N VAL A 592 -2.77 24.52 -9.41
CA VAL A 592 -1.78 25.27 -8.62
C VAL A 592 -0.35 24.99 -9.10
N GLY A 593 0.03 23.72 -9.25
CA GLY A 593 1.35 23.33 -9.71
C GLY A 593 1.69 23.91 -11.10
N CYS A 594 0.75 23.86 -12.05
CA CYS A 594 0.94 24.44 -13.38
C CYS A 594 1.04 25.97 -13.35
N VAL A 595 0.17 26.66 -12.59
CA VAL A 595 0.20 28.12 -12.51
C VAL A 595 1.50 28.62 -11.89
N VAL A 596 1.96 27.99 -10.80
CA VAL A 596 3.23 28.36 -10.16
C VAL A 596 4.41 28.05 -11.08
N LEU A 597 4.41 26.91 -11.78
CA LEU A 597 5.44 26.59 -12.76
C LEU A 597 5.45 27.58 -13.94
N VAL A 598 4.30 27.99 -14.47
CA VAL A 598 4.20 29.03 -15.51
C VAL A 598 4.84 30.32 -15.00
N VAL A 599 4.45 30.82 -13.83
CA VAL A 599 5.01 32.06 -13.26
C VAL A 599 6.52 31.96 -13.09
N GLN A 600 7.01 30.88 -12.48
CA GLN A 600 8.45 30.64 -12.29
C GLN A 600 9.21 30.60 -13.62
N VAL A 601 8.72 29.83 -14.60
CA VAL A 601 9.40 29.63 -15.88
C VAL A 601 9.39 30.91 -16.72
N TYR A 602 8.35 31.75 -16.63
CA TYR A 602 8.37 33.08 -17.28
C TYR A 602 9.33 34.08 -16.61
N ILE A 603 9.57 33.96 -15.30
CA ILE A 603 10.54 34.80 -14.57
C ILE A 603 11.99 34.35 -14.79
N VAL A 604 12.24 33.04 -14.78
CA VAL A 604 13.61 32.48 -14.73
C VAL A 604 14.15 32.14 -16.14
N ARG A 605 13.29 31.86 -17.13
CA ARG A 605 13.70 31.30 -18.43
C ARG A 605 13.34 32.23 -19.60
N GLY A 606 14.31 32.40 -20.51
CA GLY A 606 14.19 33.24 -21.71
C GLY A 606 13.59 32.53 -22.92
N GLU A 607 13.34 33.30 -23.98
CA GLU A 607 12.78 32.79 -25.25
C GLU A 607 13.85 32.34 -26.25
N GLY A 608 15.13 32.44 -25.89
CA GLY A 608 16.24 31.92 -26.68
C GLY A 608 16.12 30.42 -26.96
N ALA A 609 16.78 29.97 -28.03
CA ALA A 609 16.84 28.56 -28.40
C ALA A 609 17.44 27.72 -27.26
N TYR A 610 16.79 26.59 -26.97
CA TYR A 610 17.37 25.57 -26.11
C TYR A 610 18.59 24.94 -26.80
N ASP A 611 19.76 25.06 -26.17
CA ASP A 611 21.05 24.67 -26.72
C ASP A 611 21.48 23.23 -26.36
N GLY A 612 20.62 22.49 -25.66
CA GLY A 612 20.92 21.15 -25.16
C GLY A 612 21.77 21.11 -23.90
N ARG A 613 21.99 22.24 -23.21
CA ARG A 613 22.74 22.33 -21.95
C ARG A 613 21.86 22.87 -20.81
N PHE A 614 22.45 22.98 -19.62
CA PHE A 614 21.76 23.29 -18.36
C PHE A 614 22.05 24.68 -17.81
#